data_AF-A0A4Q0MDN8-F1
#
_entry.id   AF-A0A4Q0MDN8-F1
#
_cell.length_a   1.000
_cell.length_b   1.000
_cell.length_c   1.000
_cell.angle_alpha   90.00
_cell.angle_beta   90.00
_cell.angle_gamma   90.00
#
_symmetry.space_group_name_H-M   'P 1'
#
loop_
_entity.id
_entity.type
_entity.pdbx_description
1 polymer ?
#
loop_
_entity_poly.entity_id
_entity_poly.type
_entity_poly.pdbx_seq_one_letter_code
_entity_poly.pdbx_strand_id
1 'polypeptide(L)'
;MNDNKFNYKDQVLNIACMLSTVYRELFIYGLNAALHNELKDIKDIFEDGEEYPGDVALLEALDDENIKIILSAMYDIEEYGDSLLNINNISDKELNEGLENGLGSEYAPDYGEAVENDYRFWLNEVMGYTHLSVFNLLTLCYSLSNGVNEVPEEHVSSLYFPTDESLALLDIGDQNVKLLTELAFKLSDCANDLCEKL
;
A
#
# COMPACT_ATOMS: atom_id res chain seq x y z
N MET A 1 -12.42 22.86 -22.37
CA MET A 1 -12.60 21.41 -22.22
C MET A 1 -11.20 20.84 -22.15
N ASN A 2 -10.70 20.59 -20.93
CA ASN A 2 -9.45 19.84 -20.80
C ASN A 2 -9.82 18.39 -21.12
N ASP A 3 -9.30 17.87 -22.22
CA ASP A 3 -9.34 16.45 -22.51
C ASP A 3 -8.56 15.75 -21.39
N ASN A 4 -9.28 15.18 -20.42
CA ASN A 4 -8.71 14.30 -19.42
C ASN A 4 -8.37 12.97 -20.10
N LYS A 5 -7.41 13.02 -21.03
CA LYS A 5 -7.02 11.87 -21.84
C LYS A 5 -6.11 10.99 -21.00
N PHE A 6 -6.47 9.72 -20.88
CA PHE A 6 -5.66 8.72 -20.21
C PHE A 6 -4.23 8.68 -20.76
N ASN A 7 -3.25 8.73 -19.87
CA ASN A 7 -1.84 8.57 -20.17
C ASN A 7 -1.28 7.40 -19.36
N TYR A 8 -0.90 6.34 -20.08
CA TYR A 8 -0.38 5.11 -19.50
C TYR A 8 0.87 5.35 -18.63
N LYS A 9 1.83 6.15 -19.10
CA LYS A 9 3.08 6.39 -18.35
C LYS A 9 2.81 7.16 -17.05
N ASP A 10 1.95 8.17 -17.12
CA ASP A 10 1.58 8.97 -15.95
C ASP A 10 0.82 8.10 -14.93
N GLN A 11 -0.04 7.20 -15.41
CA GLN A 11 -0.76 6.24 -14.56
C GLN A 11 0.20 5.28 -13.85
N VAL A 12 1.21 4.75 -14.56
CA VAL A 12 2.25 3.90 -13.95
C VAL A 12 3.04 4.67 -12.88
N LEU A 13 3.42 5.92 -13.15
CA LEU A 13 4.10 6.76 -12.16
C LEU A 13 3.21 6.99 -10.93
N ASN A 14 1.91 7.24 -11.13
CA ASN A 14 0.97 7.39 -10.02
C ASN A 14 0.88 6.11 -9.17
N ILE A 15 0.84 4.94 -9.81
CA ILE A 15 0.86 3.65 -9.10
C ILE A 15 2.16 3.50 -8.31
N ALA A 16 3.32 3.82 -8.90
CA ALA A 16 4.60 3.75 -8.19
C ALA A 16 4.61 4.67 -6.95
N CYS A 17 4.09 5.90 -7.07
CA CYS A 17 3.96 6.81 -5.92
C CYS A 17 3.00 6.27 -4.86
N MET A 18 1.87 5.68 -5.28
CA MET A 18 0.92 5.00 -4.40
C MET A 18 1.58 3.88 -3.62
N LEU A 19 2.39 3.02 -4.26
CA LEU A 19 3.13 1.96 -3.59
C LEU A 19 4.10 2.51 -2.53
N SER A 20 4.82 3.59 -2.82
CA SER A 20 5.68 4.25 -1.84
C SER A 20 4.90 4.81 -0.64
N THR A 21 3.71 5.39 -0.88
CA THR A 21 2.82 5.81 0.21
C THR A 21 2.41 4.59 1.04
N VAL A 22 1.89 3.53 0.42
CA VAL A 22 1.42 2.35 1.14
C VAL A 22 2.54 1.73 1.99
N TYR A 23 3.76 1.60 1.44
CA TYR A 23 4.92 1.14 2.19
C TYR A 23 5.16 1.97 3.46
N ARG A 24 5.14 3.30 3.33
CA ARG A 24 5.35 4.22 4.46
C ARG A 24 4.26 4.06 5.52
N GLU A 25 3.00 3.99 5.12
CA GLU A 25 1.89 3.85 6.05
C GLU A 25 1.93 2.50 6.78
N LEU A 26 2.26 1.41 6.09
CA LEU A 26 2.47 0.10 6.73
C LEU A 26 3.61 0.13 7.76
N PHE A 27 4.70 0.83 7.45
CA PHE A 27 5.78 1.05 8.42
C PHE A 27 5.28 1.82 9.64
N ILE A 28 4.56 2.93 9.46
CA ILE A 28 4.02 3.74 10.56
C ILE A 28 3.09 2.91 11.43
N TYR A 29 2.17 2.14 10.84
CA TYR A 29 1.26 1.30 11.59
C TYR A 29 1.96 0.15 12.30
N GLY A 30 2.92 -0.51 11.64
CA GLY A 30 3.74 -1.56 12.25
C GLY A 30 4.54 -1.05 13.44
N LEU A 31 5.17 0.12 13.31
CA LEU A 31 5.88 0.78 14.40
C LEU A 31 4.93 1.13 15.56
N ASN A 32 3.78 1.71 15.27
CA ASN A 32 2.81 2.03 16.30
C ASN A 32 2.28 0.78 17.02
N ALA A 33 2.02 -0.31 16.30
CA ALA A 33 1.68 -1.60 16.92
C ALA A 33 2.83 -2.07 17.83
N ALA A 34 4.07 -2.08 17.35
CA ALA A 34 5.24 -2.47 18.12
C ALA A 34 5.41 -1.64 19.41
N LEU A 35 5.18 -0.32 19.36
CA LEU A 35 5.23 0.59 20.52
C LEU A 35 4.15 0.32 21.56
N HIS A 36 3.11 -0.43 21.23
CA HIS A 36 2.09 -0.89 22.18
C HIS A 36 2.32 -2.34 22.66
N ASN A 37 3.37 -2.99 22.18
CA ASN A 37 3.75 -4.36 22.53
C ASN A 37 5.24 -4.47 22.88
N GLU A 38 6.07 -5.04 22.00
CA GLU A 38 7.50 -5.34 22.27
C GLU A 38 8.38 -4.10 22.48
N LEU A 39 8.01 -2.94 21.89
CA LEU A 39 8.72 -1.67 22.04
C LEU A 39 8.05 -0.72 23.04
N LYS A 40 7.16 -1.22 23.89
CA LYS A 40 6.45 -0.37 24.87
C LYS A 40 7.38 0.41 25.80
N ASP A 41 8.50 -0.19 26.19
CA ASP A 41 9.49 0.47 27.05
C ASP A 41 10.21 1.64 26.35
N ILE A 42 10.21 1.64 25.01
CA ILE A 42 10.77 2.71 24.18
C ILE A 42 9.76 3.84 23.96
N LYS A 43 8.46 3.51 23.90
CA LYS A 43 7.39 4.50 23.76
C LYS A 43 7.45 5.58 24.84
N ASP A 44 7.79 5.21 26.07
CA ASP A 44 7.89 6.12 27.21
C ASP A 44 9.16 7.00 27.21
N ILE A 45 10.10 6.76 26.28
CA ILE A 45 11.35 7.52 26.15
C ILE A 45 11.20 8.72 25.22
N PHE A 46 10.30 8.64 24.24
CA PHE A 46 10.07 9.70 23.26
C PHE A 46 8.93 10.61 23.71
N GLU A 47 9.12 11.92 23.57
CA GLU A 47 8.06 12.90 23.87
C GLU A 47 6.99 12.90 22.77
N ASP A 48 5.73 13.20 23.15
CA ASP A 48 4.64 13.36 22.18
C ASP A 48 5.02 14.41 21.12
N GLY A 49 5.19 13.96 19.86
CA GLY A 49 5.58 14.81 18.73
C GLY A 49 7.02 14.64 18.26
N GLU A 50 7.82 13.77 18.89
CA GLU A 50 9.13 13.37 18.34
C GLU A 50 8.95 12.37 17.19
N GLU A 51 9.60 12.65 16.06
CA GLU A 51 9.67 11.73 14.93
C GLU A 51 10.56 10.53 15.29
N TYR A 52 10.00 9.33 15.23
CA TYR A 52 10.78 8.10 15.37
C TYR A 52 11.77 7.97 14.21
N PRO A 53 13.00 7.50 14.45
CA PRO A 53 13.91 7.17 13.35
C PRO A 53 13.23 6.11 12.47
N GLY A 54 12.96 6.48 11.22
CA GLY A 54 12.33 5.64 10.20
C GLY A 54 13.24 4.53 9.70
N ASP A 55 13.80 3.73 10.61
CA ASP A 55 14.67 2.60 10.29
C ASP A 55 13.86 1.30 10.37
N VAL A 56 13.61 0.69 9.21
CA VAL A 56 12.92 -0.60 9.11
C VAL A 56 13.61 -1.69 9.94
N ALA A 57 14.91 -1.57 10.19
CA ALA A 57 15.67 -2.48 11.04
C ALA A 57 15.11 -2.58 12.47
N LEU A 58 14.41 -1.55 12.96
CA LEU A 58 13.72 -1.62 14.25
C LEU A 58 12.60 -2.65 14.25
N LEU A 59 11.84 -2.75 13.16
CA LEU A 59 10.78 -3.74 13.03
C LEU A 59 11.37 -5.13 12.76
N GLU A 60 12.43 -5.22 11.95
CA GLU A 60 13.12 -6.49 11.63
C GLU A 60 13.66 -7.22 12.87
N ALA A 61 14.02 -6.47 13.90
CA ALA A 61 14.56 -7.00 15.14
C ALA A 61 13.49 -7.60 16.08
N LEU A 62 12.19 -7.40 15.80
CA LEU A 62 11.09 -7.84 16.66
C LEU A 62 10.75 -9.31 16.45
N ASP A 63 10.31 -9.96 17.52
CA ASP A 63 9.88 -11.36 17.47
C ASP A 63 8.39 -11.52 17.12
N ASP A 64 7.62 -10.43 17.22
CA ASP A 64 6.19 -10.34 16.97
C ASP A 64 5.80 -10.86 15.57
N GLU A 65 4.99 -11.93 15.55
CA GLU A 65 4.56 -12.56 14.31
C GLU A 65 3.69 -11.67 13.43
N ASN A 66 2.89 -10.77 14.00
CA ASN A 66 2.07 -9.85 13.23
C ASN A 66 2.94 -8.77 12.59
N ILE A 67 3.94 -8.26 13.31
CA ILE A 67 4.92 -7.34 12.72
C ILE A 67 5.70 -8.01 11.58
N LYS A 68 6.06 -9.29 11.71
CA LYS A 68 6.71 -10.06 10.64
C LYS A 68 5.82 -10.18 9.39
N ILE A 69 4.51 -10.32 9.55
CA ILE A 69 3.57 -10.31 8.42
C ILE A 69 3.56 -8.94 7.73
N ILE A 70 3.52 -7.85 8.50
CA ILE A 70 3.56 -6.48 7.97
C ILE A 70 4.85 -6.23 7.20
N LEU A 71 6.00 -6.63 7.75
CA LEU A 71 7.30 -6.53 7.08
C LEU A 71 7.33 -7.30 5.76
N SER A 72 6.76 -8.52 5.74
CA SER A 72 6.67 -9.29 4.50
C SER A 72 5.88 -8.55 3.42
N ALA A 73 4.77 -7.90 3.79
CA ALA A 73 3.99 -7.10 2.85
C ALA A 73 4.75 -5.84 2.39
N MET A 74 5.50 -5.19 3.28
CA MET A 74 6.36 -4.06 2.93
C MET A 74 7.43 -4.45 1.91
N TYR A 75 8.11 -5.60 2.10
CA TYR A 75 9.09 -6.08 1.13
C TYR A 75 8.46 -6.48 -0.20
N ASP A 76 7.27 -7.10 -0.19
CA ASP A 76 6.53 -7.38 -1.42
C ASP A 76 6.19 -6.08 -2.17
N ILE A 77 5.77 -5.02 -1.46
CA ILE A 77 5.52 -3.71 -2.08
C ILE A 77 6.81 -3.12 -2.68
N GLU A 78 7.92 -3.19 -1.96
CA GLU A 78 9.22 -2.68 -2.42
C GLU A 78 9.69 -3.45 -3.67
N GLU A 79 9.69 -4.78 -3.64
CA GLU A 79 10.12 -5.62 -4.77
C GLU A 79 9.28 -5.38 -6.04
N TYR A 80 7.96 -5.30 -5.88
CA TYR A 80 7.04 -5.07 -6.98
C TYR A 80 7.10 -3.61 -7.47
N GLY A 81 7.31 -2.66 -6.56
CA GLY A 81 7.54 -1.26 -6.87
C GLY A 81 8.80 -1.06 -7.71
N ASP A 82 9.93 -1.62 -7.29
CA ASP A 82 11.19 -1.61 -8.02
C ASP A 82 11.05 -2.26 -9.40
N SER A 83 10.34 -3.38 -9.48
CA SER A 83 10.06 -4.05 -10.74
C SER A 83 9.24 -3.16 -11.69
N LEU A 84 8.22 -2.47 -11.17
CA LEU A 84 7.39 -1.53 -11.93
C LEU A 84 8.23 -0.37 -12.49
N LEU A 85 9.09 0.24 -11.66
CA LEU A 85 9.98 1.33 -12.09
C LEU A 85 10.91 0.86 -13.21
N ASN A 86 11.53 -0.31 -13.02
CA ASN A 86 12.48 -0.89 -13.97
C ASN A 86 11.85 -1.22 -15.31
N ILE A 87 10.66 -1.85 -15.33
CA ILE A 87 9.94 -2.19 -16.57
C ILE A 87 9.63 -0.94 -17.39
N ASN A 88 9.28 0.16 -16.71
CA ASN A 88 8.81 1.39 -17.36
C ASN A 88 9.90 2.45 -17.53
N ASN A 89 11.15 2.14 -17.16
CA ASN A 89 12.29 3.07 -17.16
C ASN A 89 11.97 4.39 -16.43
N ILE A 90 11.32 4.28 -15.27
CA ILE A 90 11.07 5.41 -14.38
C ILE A 90 12.27 5.51 -13.43
N SER A 91 12.92 6.67 -13.43
CA SER A 91 14.04 6.94 -12.53
C SER A 91 13.57 7.32 -11.12
N ASP A 92 14.41 7.09 -10.11
CA ASP A 92 14.16 7.57 -8.73
C ASP A 92 13.90 9.07 -8.70
N LYS A 93 14.53 9.83 -9.60
CA LYS A 93 14.29 11.26 -9.73
C LYS A 93 12.84 11.55 -10.15
N GLU A 94 12.33 10.85 -11.16
CA GLU A 94 10.94 11.00 -11.61
C GLU A 94 9.96 10.60 -10.50
N LEU A 95 10.25 9.51 -9.77
CA LEU A 95 9.46 9.07 -8.63
C LEU A 95 9.42 10.13 -7.52
N ASN A 96 10.59 10.62 -7.10
CA ASN A 96 10.69 11.64 -6.06
C ASN A 96 10.01 12.95 -6.46
N GLU A 97 10.18 13.40 -7.70
CA GLU A 97 9.45 14.55 -8.23
C GLU A 97 7.93 14.32 -8.18
N GLY A 98 7.45 13.11 -8.46
CA GLY A 98 6.04 12.74 -8.33
C GLY A 98 5.53 12.88 -6.90
N LEU A 99 6.24 12.26 -5.95
CA LEU A 99 5.91 12.30 -4.52
C LEU A 99 5.95 13.73 -3.95
N GLU A 100 6.96 14.53 -4.31
CA GLU A 100 7.08 15.94 -3.90
C GLU A 100 5.94 16.81 -4.42
N ASN A 101 5.38 16.46 -5.58
CA ASN A 101 4.20 17.11 -6.15
C ASN A 101 2.88 16.55 -5.61
N GLY A 102 2.93 15.61 -4.66
CA GLY A 102 1.78 15.06 -3.97
C GLY A 102 1.11 13.87 -4.67
N LEU A 103 1.71 13.31 -5.73
CA LEU A 103 1.21 12.05 -6.28
C LEU A 103 1.31 10.96 -5.22
N GLY A 104 0.26 10.15 -5.11
CA GLY A 104 0.21 9.07 -4.14
C GLY A 104 -0.30 9.50 -2.76
N SER A 105 -0.41 10.81 -2.48
CA SER A 105 -0.85 11.32 -1.17
C SER A 105 -2.35 11.09 -0.93
N GLU A 106 -3.14 11.00 -1.99
CA GLU A 106 -4.56 10.68 -1.95
C GLU A 106 -4.85 9.25 -1.45
N TYR A 107 -3.82 8.39 -1.42
CA TYR A 107 -3.91 7.03 -0.86
C TYR A 107 -3.43 6.95 0.58
N ALA A 108 -2.96 8.06 1.17
CA ALA A 108 -2.67 8.09 2.60
C ALA A 108 -4.00 8.11 3.40
N PRO A 109 -4.08 7.39 4.53
CA PRO A 109 -5.24 7.40 5.39
C PRO A 109 -5.39 8.78 6.05
N ASP A 110 -6.63 9.17 6.34
CA ASP A 110 -6.90 10.35 7.18
C ASP A 110 -6.72 9.94 8.64
N TYR A 111 -5.65 10.40 9.27
CA TYR A 111 -5.35 10.14 10.67
C TYR A 111 -6.31 10.93 11.57
N GLY A 112 -7.44 10.31 11.94
CA GLY A 112 -8.30 10.83 13.00
C GLY A 112 -7.63 10.74 14.38
N GLU A 113 -8.02 11.61 15.32
CA GLU A 113 -7.66 11.46 16.73
C GLU A 113 -8.37 10.22 17.32
N ALA A 114 -7.68 9.08 17.33
CA ALA A 114 -8.19 7.86 17.94
C ALA A 114 -8.18 7.98 19.48
N VAL A 115 -9.33 7.71 20.11
CA VAL A 115 -9.53 7.82 21.57
C VAL A 115 -8.87 6.64 22.32
N GLU A 116 -8.69 5.50 21.66
CA GLU A 116 -7.92 4.34 22.13
C GLU A 116 -7.04 3.84 20.98
N ASN A 117 -5.75 3.65 21.26
CA ASN A 117 -4.72 3.32 20.26
C ASN A 117 -3.85 2.13 20.68
N ASP A 118 -4.46 1.07 21.21
CA ASP A 118 -3.74 -0.13 21.64
C ASP A 118 -3.17 -0.98 20.47
N TYR A 119 -2.46 -2.06 20.80
CA TYR A 119 -1.88 -2.96 19.80
C TYR A 119 -2.91 -3.48 18.79
N ARG A 120 -4.10 -3.87 19.27
CA ARG A 120 -5.16 -4.42 18.42
C ARG A 120 -5.74 -3.36 17.50
N PHE A 121 -5.88 -2.12 17.98
CA PHE A 121 -6.28 -0.99 17.15
C PHE A 121 -5.32 -0.85 15.96
N TRP A 122 -4.02 -0.79 16.19
CA TRP A 122 -3.05 -0.61 15.11
C TRP A 122 -3.04 -1.77 14.12
N LEU A 123 -3.19 -3.02 14.57
CA LEU A 123 -3.33 -4.15 13.64
C LEU A 123 -4.62 -4.10 12.82
N ASN A 124 -5.73 -3.61 13.39
CA ASN A 124 -6.95 -3.37 12.62
C ASN A 124 -6.77 -2.27 11.56
N GLU A 125 -6.05 -1.20 11.89
CA GLU A 125 -5.71 -0.15 10.92
C GLU A 125 -4.87 -0.70 9.77
N VAL A 126 -3.86 -1.54 10.06
CA VAL A 126 -3.06 -2.23 9.04
C VAL A 126 -3.95 -3.07 8.11
N MET A 127 -4.83 -3.91 8.66
CA MET A 127 -5.70 -4.77 7.86
C MET A 127 -6.63 -3.93 6.96
N GLY A 128 -7.31 -2.94 7.55
CA GLY A 128 -8.22 -2.06 6.82
C GLY A 128 -7.50 -1.30 5.70
N TYR A 129 -6.32 -0.77 6.00
CA TYR A 129 -5.50 -0.05 5.03
C TYR A 129 -4.97 -0.96 3.93
N THR A 130 -4.55 -2.19 4.27
CA THR A 130 -4.09 -3.17 3.29
C THR A 130 -5.23 -3.56 2.33
N HIS A 131 -6.45 -3.77 2.84
CA HIS A 131 -7.63 -3.99 1.99
C HIS A 131 -7.95 -2.79 1.08
N LEU A 132 -7.86 -1.57 1.60
CA LEU A 132 -8.03 -0.36 0.80
C LEU A 132 -6.98 -0.28 -0.32
N SER A 133 -5.72 -0.59 -0.02
CA SER A 133 -4.63 -0.63 -0.99
C SER A 133 -4.85 -1.67 -2.09
N VAL A 134 -5.36 -2.86 -1.74
CA VAL A 134 -5.76 -3.89 -2.70
C VAL A 134 -6.83 -3.36 -3.66
N PHE A 135 -7.89 -2.76 -3.14
CA PHE A 135 -8.95 -2.16 -3.96
C PHE A 135 -8.39 -1.07 -4.90
N ASN A 136 -7.56 -0.18 -4.37
CA ASN A 136 -6.93 0.88 -5.16
C ASN A 136 -6.03 0.30 -6.25
N LEU A 137 -5.22 -0.72 -5.96
CA LEU A 137 -4.37 -1.38 -6.96
C LEU A 137 -5.19 -2.01 -8.08
N LEU A 138 -6.27 -2.74 -7.76
CA LEU A 138 -7.13 -3.36 -8.78
C LEU A 138 -7.86 -2.32 -9.64
N THR A 139 -8.29 -1.21 -9.03
CA THR A 139 -8.86 -0.05 -9.74
C THR A 139 -7.84 0.55 -10.71
N LEU A 140 -6.59 0.75 -10.28
CA LEU A 140 -5.54 1.29 -11.13
C LEU A 140 -5.14 0.30 -12.24
N CYS A 141 -5.15 -1.01 -11.97
CA CYS A 141 -4.95 -2.06 -12.98
C CYS A 141 -6.06 -2.04 -14.04
N TYR A 142 -7.31 -1.82 -13.63
CA TYR A 142 -8.42 -1.67 -14.56
C TYR A 142 -8.21 -0.47 -15.49
N SER A 143 -7.78 0.67 -14.91
CA SER A 143 -7.45 1.88 -15.67
C SER A 143 -6.35 1.63 -16.70
N LEU A 144 -5.28 0.92 -16.33
CA LEU A 144 -4.23 0.50 -17.28
C LEU A 144 -4.78 -0.40 -18.40
N SER A 145 -5.58 -1.40 -18.03
CA SER A 145 -6.12 -2.41 -18.95
C SER A 145 -7.06 -1.82 -20.00
N ASN A 146 -7.86 -0.83 -19.59
CA ASN A 146 -8.94 -0.27 -20.42
C ASN A 146 -8.63 1.12 -20.97
N GLY A 147 -7.52 1.74 -20.57
CA GLY A 147 -7.13 3.07 -20.99
C GLY A 147 -8.10 4.16 -20.53
N VAL A 148 -8.58 4.06 -19.29
CA VAL A 148 -9.56 4.98 -18.67
C VAL A 148 -9.01 5.56 -17.38
N ASN A 149 -9.48 6.75 -16.98
CA ASN A 149 -9.06 7.37 -15.72
C ASN A 149 -9.92 6.93 -14.53
N GLU A 150 -11.17 6.53 -14.79
CA GLU A 150 -12.15 6.18 -13.78
C GLU A 150 -12.78 4.83 -14.12
N VAL A 151 -12.98 3.99 -13.11
CA VAL A 151 -13.66 2.71 -13.24
C VAL A 151 -15.17 2.97 -13.30
N PRO A 152 -15.89 2.41 -14.30
CA PRO A 152 -17.35 2.49 -14.34
C PRO A 152 -17.99 1.91 -13.08
N GLU A 153 -19.06 2.54 -12.57
CA GLU A 153 -19.73 2.16 -11.31
C GLU A 153 -20.11 0.67 -11.28
N GLU A 154 -20.52 0.10 -12.42
CA GLU A 154 -20.91 -1.31 -12.55
C GLU A 154 -19.75 -2.30 -12.32
N HIS A 155 -18.50 -1.86 -12.38
CA HIS A 155 -17.31 -2.69 -12.21
C HIS A 155 -16.63 -2.50 -10.85
N VAL A 156 -16.93 -1.42 -10.13
CA VAL A 156 -16.27 -1.08 -8.86
C VAL A 156 -16.36 -2.22 -7.83
N SER A 157 -17.54 -2.82 -7.66
CA SER A 157 -17.71 -3.88 -6.66
C SER A 157 -16.92 -5.15 -6.97
N SER A 158 -16.68 -5.43 -8.25
CA SER A 158 -15.89 -6.58 -8.69
C SER A 158 -14.40 -6.40 -8.41
N LEU A 159 -13.94 -5.18 -8.11
CA LEU A 159 -12.54 -4.85 -7.84
C LEU A 159 -12.21 -4.71 -6.34
N TYR A 160 -13.15 -4.97 -5.43
CA TYR A 160 -12.88 -4.91 -3.98
C TYR A 160 -11.86 -5.95 -3.51
N PHE A 161 -11.80 -7.10 -4.18
CA PHE A 161 -10.91 -8.20 -3.82
C PHE A 161 -10.34 -8.86 -5.08
N PRO A 162 -9.12 -9.43 -5.01
CA PRO A 162 -8.51 -10.15 -6.12
C PRO A 162 -9.21 -11.52 -6.24
N THR A 163 -10.13 -11.62 -7.20
CA THR A 163 -10.96 -12.81 -7.46
C THR A 163 -10.94 -13.15 -8.94
N ASP A 164 -11.48 -14.32 -9.32
CA ASP A 164 -11.66 -14.65 -10.74
C ASP A 164 -12.51 -13.61 -11.49
N GLU A 165 -13.46 -12.98 -10.79
CA GLU A 165 -14.30 -11.91 -11.35
C GLU A 165 -13.50 -10.62 -11.58
N SER A 166 -12.66 -10.21 -10.62
CA SER A 166 -11.78 -9.06 -10.80
C SER A 166 -10.79 -9.31 -11.94
N LEU A 167 -10.20 -10.50 -12.00
CA LEU A 167 -9.24 -10.90 -13.03
C LEU A 167 -9.82 -10.87 -14.45
N ALA A 168 -11.11 -11.19 -14.60
CA ALA A 168 -11.78 -11.13 -15.89
C ALA A 168 -11.90 -9.71 -16.47
N LEU A 169 -11.70 -8.67 -15.63
CA LEU A 169 -11.75 -7.26 -16.02
C LEU A 169 -10.37 -6.67 -16.36
N LEU A 170 -9.29 -7.43 -16.14
CA LEU A 170 -7.91 -6.96 -16.24
C LEU A 170 -7.17 -7.59 -17.43
N ASP A 171 -6.35 -6.81 -18.12
CA ASP A 171 -5.47 -7.29 -19.18
C ASP A 171 -4.20 -7.90 -18.58
N ILE A 172 -4.30 -9.16 -18.14
CA ILE A 172 -3.15 -9.93 -17.63
C ILE A 172 -2.06 -10.19 -18.69
N GLY A 173 -2.29 -9.83 -19.96
CA GLY A 173 -1.28 -9.81 -21.01
C GLY A 173 -0.32 -8.63 -20.90
N ASP A 174 -0.75 -7.53 -20.26
CA ASP A 174 0.12 -6.41 -19.91
C ASP A 174 1.00 -6.78 -18.70
N GLN A 175 2.30 -6.56 -18.85
CA GLN A 175 3.29 -6.96 -17.83
C GLN A 175 3.11 -6.19 -16.52
N ASN A 176 2.74 -4.91 -16.57
CA ASN A 176 2.51 -4.09 -15.38
C ASN A 176 1.23 -4.51 -14.67
N VAL A 177 0.15 -4.73 -15.44
CA VAL A 177 -1.13 -5.20 -14.88
C VAL A 177 -0.94 -6.55 -14.20
N LYS A 178 -0.24 -7.48 -14.85
CA LYS A 178 0.06 -8.78 -14.26
C LYS A 178 0.85 -8.67 -12.95
N LEU A 179 1.94 -7.91 -12.95
CA LEU A 179 2.79 -7.66 -11.78
C LEU A 179 1.96 -7.10 -10.61
N LEU A 180 1.18 -6.03 -10.86
CA LEU A 180 0.40 -5.36 -9.83
C LEU A 180 -0.77 -6.22 -9.31
N THR A 181 -1.33 -7.07 -10.16
CA THR A 181 -2.37 -8.02 -9.75
C THR A 181 -1.80 -9.10 -8.83
N GLU A 182 -0.61 -9.61 -9.12
CA GLU A 182 0.09 -10.55 -8.23
C GLU A 182 0.38 -9.91 -6.86
N LEU A 183 0.79 -8.63 -6.83
CA LEU A 183 0.92 -7.88 -5.57
C LEU A 183 -0.41 -7.75 -4.83
N ALA A 184 -1.51 -7.47 -5.54
CA ALA A 184 -2.83 -7.38 -4.92
C ALA A 184 -3.25 -8.68 -4.21
N PHE A 185 -2.93 -9.86 -4.79
CA PHE A 185 -3.12 -11.14 -4.11
C PHE A 185 -2.27 -11.26 -2.84
N LYS A 186 -0.96 -10.95 -2.92
CA LYS A 186 -0.06 -10.98 -1.76
C LYS A 186 -0.52 -10.08 -0.61
N LEU A 187 -0.96 -8.86 -0.93
CA LEU A 187 -1.50 -7.94 0.07
C LEU A 187 -2.84 -8.43 0.65
N SER A 188 -3.69 -9.05 -0.18
CA SER A 188 -4.92 -9.67 0.32
C SER A 188 -4.63 -10.84 1.27
N ASP A 189 -3.62 -11.65 0.98
CA ASP A 189 -3.19 -12.75 1.86
C ASP A 189 -2.62 -12.20 3.17
N CYS A 190 -1.82 -11.13 3.14
CA CYS A 190 -1.35 -10.43 4.35
C CYS A 190 -2.51 -9.97 5.25
N ALA A 191 -3.53 -9.32 4.68
CA ALA A 191 -4.69 -8.87 5.45
C ALA A 191 -5.46 -10.05 6.07
N ASN A 192 -5.59 -11.16 5.35
CA ASN A 192 -6.20 -12.39 5.85
C ASN A 192 -5.38 -13.01 6.99
N ASP A 193 -4.06 -13.12 6.83
CA ASP A 193 -3.15 -13.69 7.84
C ASP A 193 -3.19 -12.89 9.16
N LEU A 194 -3.25 -11.55 9.08
CA LEU A 194 -3.44 -10.69 10.24
C LEU A 194 -4.82 -10.93 10.89
N CYS A 195 -5.86 -11.12 10.09
CA CYS A 195 -7.22 -11.38 10.59
C CYS A 195 -7.32 -12.71 11.36
N GLU A 196 -6.64 -13.77 10.89
CA GLU A 196 -6.64 -15.07 11.55
C GLU A 196 -5.91 -15.09 12.89
N LYS A 197 -5.04 -14.10 13.14
CA LYS A 197 -4.19 -14.01 14.35
C LYS A 197 -4.69 -13.05 15.43
N LEU A 198 -5.77 -12.30 15.17
CA LEU A 198 -6.37 -11.28 16.05
C LEU A 198 -7.58 -11.76 16.87
#